data_AF-A0A024QGV7-F1
#
_entry.id   AF-A0A024QGV7-F1
#
_cell.length_a   1.000
_cell.length_b   1.000
_cell.length_c   1.000
_cell.angle_alpha   90.00
_cell.angle_beta   90.00
_cell.angle_gamma   90.00
#
_symmetry.space_group_name_H-M   'P 1'
#
loop_
_entity.id
_entity.type
_entity.pdbx_description
1 polymer ?
#
loop_
_entity_poly.entity_id
_entity_poly.type
_entity_poly.pdbx_seq_one_letter_code
_entity_poly.pdbx_strand_id
1 'polypeptide(L)'
;MTLLESQRSSQVYATKYNKTGHSANVDLIANGPLDLTVKQDNYGLNDKPIIHNNGEWYTDYRLTDLQFELSTNETDPSIKITIPYSNRLTAIEAKYAIICFYDPETHEWNEIDSINNTEQMSFEFETDVNGIFGICINKYWYSTFTQSLANEYPQWTRIRKSKESIGQQFLNFFGIHLEEVEDWLNWIDEQKHLVSAETKMLDWIYTYSLPKINQNDDIRIFYQKDNKTYLLPILESIHEFFYNDANEGGIIDYRERKFYCQDSYDQIRGIVKNKDGVSEFKATPKPYHIWNTLDEFGLLLNLKRNYLETNTAFKNRLLDVFRYPANTSKDGLSSGIARELNLITHNENWLDDSNPFLIYNKSGWLVDLNSIKVDYQPLESDQFEILNGNHILIYPLNQGRNHTVSLIAGIEKYEFHDTSNPELHYLMFKDNGQATERMIDWVAYINTVAPIMWNKFKWGEGYWDTVSKELSGVGYIPNMWDTDTENWKNYSFTHNRWEDSAIWKRI
;
A
#
# COMPACT_ATOMS: atom_id res chain seq x y z
N MET A 1 31.27 -17.10 -47.47
CA MET A 1 31.78 -17.41 -46.13
C MET A 1 30.81 -16.73 -45.17
N THR A 2 29.63 -17.27 -44.89
CA THR A 2 29.29 -18.59 -44.31
C THR A 2 29.82 -18.77 -42.89
N LEU A 3 28.88 -19.09 -41.98
CA LEU A 3 28.99 -19.57 -40.57
C LEU A 3 28.86 -18.45 -39.52
N LEU A 4 27.67 -18.34 -38.88
CA LEU A 4 27.26 -18.95 -37.57
C LEU A 4 27.79 -18.08 -36.42
N GLU A 5 26.99 -17.54 -35.49
CA GLU A 5 26.28 -18.21 -34.39
C GLU A 5 25.24 -17.23 -33.80
N SER A 6 23.96 -17.57 -33.78
CA SER A 6 23.24 -18.03 -32.58
C SER A 6 23.48 -17.19 -31.30
N GLN A 7 22.74 -16.10 -31.15
CA GLN A 7 22.23 -15.69 -29.85
C GLN A 7 20.71 -15.64 -29.92
N ARG A 8 20.10 -16.79 -29.57
CA ARG A 8 18.69 -16.83 -29.17
C ARG A 8 18.61 -16.09 -27.84
N SER A 9 18.16 -14.84 -27.88
CA SER A 9 17.66 -14.14 -26.71
C SER A 9 16.49 -14.95 -26.15
N SER A 10 16.67 -15.55 -24.98
CA SER A 10 15.59 -16.00 -24.10
C SER A 10 14.84 -14.77 -23.60
N GLN A 11 14.01 -14.20 -24.46
CA GLN A 11 12.97 -13.26 -24.04
C GLN A 11 11.84 -14.08 -23.44
N VAL A 12 11.74 -14.04 -22.11
CA VAL A 12 10.53 -14.41 -21.38
C VAL A 12 9.47 -13.38 -21.78
N TYR A 13 8.61 -13.74 -22.71
CA TYR A 13 7.46 -12.93 -23.07
C TYR A 13 6.36 -13.17 -22.02
N ALA A 14 6.19 -12.22 -21.10
CA ALA A 14 5.00 -12.14 -20.28
C ALA A 14 3.81 -11.81 -21.21
N THR A 15 2.98 -12.81 -21.51
CA THR A 15 1.87 -12.66 -22.45
C THR A 15 0.65 -12.11 -21.72
N LYS A 16 0.02 -11.13 -22.36
CA LYS A 16 -1.12 -10.36 -21.88
C LYS A 16 -2.41 -11.20 -22.00
N TYR A 17 -3.07 -11.43 -20.87
CA TYR A 17 -4.31 -12.20 -20.69
C TYR A 17 -5.44 -11.82 -21.66
N ASN A 18 -6.12 -12.83 -22.25
CA ASN A 18 -7.47 -12.68 -22.78
C ASN A 18 -8.50 -12.96 -21.67
N LYS A 19 -8.97 -11.88 -21.05
CA LYS A 19 -9.92 -11.86 -19.93
C LYS A 19 -11.33 -12.26 -20.39
N THR A 20 -11.79 -13.47 -20.05
CA THR A 20 -13.20 -13.87 -20.19
C THR A 20 -13.67 -14.63 -18.95
N GLY A 21 -14.25 -13.93 -17.97
CA GLY A 21 -14.74 -14.51 -16.71
C GLY A 21 -15.73 -13.61 -15.97
N HIS A 22 -16.60 -14.22 -15.16
CA HIS A 22 -17.70 -13.55 -14.43
C HIS A 22 -17.18 -12.67 -13.28
N SER A 23 -16.13 -13.09 -12.58
CA SER A 23 -15.35 -12.25 -11.65
C SER A 23 -14.51 -11.23 -12.42
N ALA A 24 -14.54 -9.96 -12.02
CA ALA A 24 -13.75 -8.89 -12.65
C ALA A 24 -12.25 -8.97 -12.31
N ASN A 25 -11.82 -9.86 -11.41
CA ASN A 25 -10.46 -9.94 -10.89
C ASN A 25 -10.03 -11.41 -10.81
N VAL A 26 -9.56 -11.95 -11.94
CA VAL A 26 -8.70 -13.14 -11.88
C VAL A 26 -7.36 -12.63 -11.34
N ASP A 27 -7.23 -12.59 -10.02
CA ASP A 27 -5.98 -12.20 -9.33
C ASP A 27 -4.89 -13.28 -9.51
N LEU A 28 -5.19 -14.37 -10.20
CA LEU A 28 -4.27 -15.46 -10.52
C LEU A 28 -3.24 -15.02 -11.56
N ILE A 29 -1.97 -15.32 -11.28
CA ILE A 29 -0.85 -15.11 -12.18
C ILE A 29 -0.51 -16.46 -12.81
N ALA A 30 -0.71 -16.60 -14.12
CA ALA A 30 -0.35 -17.80 -14.86
C ALA A 30 0.76 -17.49 -15.87
N ASN A 31 1.87 -18.22 -15.78
CA ASN A 31 2.96 -18.18 -16.75
C ASN A 31 2.95 -19.48 -17.53
N GLY A 32 2.70 -19.40 -18.84
CA GLY A 32 2.55 -20.57 -19.69
C GLY A 32 2.54 -20.21 -21.17
N PRO A 33 2.04 -21.11 -22.04
CA PRO A 33 2.01 -20.90 -23.47
C PRO A 33 1.15 -19.72 -23.91
N LEU A 34 1.39 -19.23 -25.14
CA LEU A 34 0.78 -18.01 -25.68
C LEU A 34 -0.76 -18.08 -25.77
N ASP A 35 -1.32 -19.28 -25.86
CA ASP A 35 -2.75 -19.53 -26.04
C ASP A 35 -3.47 -19.95 -24.75
N LEU A 36 -2.81 -19.85 -23.60
CA LEU A 36 -3.39 -20.16 -22.30
C LEU A 36 -4.61 -19.29 -22.00
N THR A 37 -5.74 -19.95 -21.72
CA THR A 37 -6.97 -19.34 -21.26
C THR A 37 -7.24 -19.74 -19.82
N VAL A 38 -7.43 -18.75 -18.95
CA VAL A 38 -7.79 -18.93 -17.54
C VAL A 38 -9.18 -18.34 -17.31
N LYS A 39 -10.07 -19.12 -16.70
CA LYS A 39 -11.39 -18.65 -16.27
C LYS A 39 -11.57 -18.92 -14.79
N GLN A 40 -11.92 -17.90 -14.02
CA GLN A 40 -12.39 -18.09 -12.64
C GLN A 40 -13.93 -18.09 -12.67
N ASP A 41 -14.53 -19.18 -12.21
CA ASP A 41 -15.97 -19.35 -12.10
C ASP A 41 -16.30 -20.29 -10.93
N ASN A 42 -17.49 -20.15 -10.35
CA ASN A 42 -17.98 -21.13 -9.39
C ASN A 42 -18.73 -22.21 -10.17
N TYR A 43 -18.10 -23.36 -10.37
CA TYR A 43 -18.66 -24.43 -11.19
C TYR A 43 -19.81 -25.17 -10.51
N GLY A 44 -20.19 -24.76 -9.28
CA GLY A 44 -21.27 -25.41 -8.53
C GLY A 44 -20.97 -26.88 -8.23
N LEU A 45 -19.69 -27.29 -8.28
CA LEU A 45 -19.19 -28.64 -8.02
C LEU A 45 -19.16 -28.95 -6.51
N ASN A 46 -20.17 -28.46 -5.79
CA ASN A 46 -20.33 -28.61 -4.33
C ASN A 46 -20.71 -30.04 -3.91
N ASP A 47 -20.74 -30.99 -4.86
CA ASP A 47 -21.01 -32.40 -4.62
C ASP A 47 -19.76 -33.07 -4.02
N LYS A 48 -19.52 -32.78 -2.74
CA LYS A 48 -18.61 -33.43 -1.78
C LYS A 48 -17.15 -33.60 -2.24
N PRO A 49 -16.19 -32.88 -1.65
CA PRO A 49 -14.77 -33.19 -1.85
C PRO A 49 -14.47 -34.52 -1.15
N ILE A 50 -14.63 -35.63 -1.86
CA ILE A 50 -14.11 -36.91 -1.41
C ILE A 50 -12.67 -36.98 -1.90
N ILE A 51 -11.79 -36.22 -1.23
CA ILE A 51 -10.40 -36.64 -1.17
C ILE A 51 -10.46 -37.94 -0.39
N HIS A 52 -10.45 -39.06 -1.11
CA HIS A 52 -10.63 -40.41 -0.57
C HIS A 52 -9.37 -40.84 0.22
N ASN A 53 -8.98 -40.11 1.26
CA ASN A 53 -8.17 -40.68 2.33
C ASN A 53 -9.09 -41.47 3.24
N ASN A 54 -9.55 -42.62 2.71
CA ASN A 54 -10.39 -43.60 3.40
C ASN A 54 -9.77 -43.99 4.75
N GLY A 55 -10.15 -43.29 5.82
CA GLY A 55 -9.77 -43.59 7.20
C GLY A 55 -8.83 -42.61 7.88
N GLU A 56 -8.44 -41.48 7.26
CA GLU A 56 -7.63 -40.48 7.96
C GLU A 56 -8.51 -39.58 8.83
N TRP A 57 -8.45 -39.81 10.14
CA TRP A 57 -8.97 -38.87 11.14
C TRP A 57 -8.42 -37.46 10.86
N TYR A 58 -9.22 -36.42 11.15
CA TYR A 58 -8.83 -35.01 11.00
C TYR A 58 -8.77 -34.49 9.56
N THR A 59 -9.69 -34.93 8.73
CA THR A 59 -9.91 -34.45 7.36
C THR A 59 -11.38 -34.01 7.19
N ASP A 60 -11.66 -32.70 7.20
CA ASP A 60 -12.95 -32.09 6.81
C ASP A 60 -12.69 -31.02 5.74
N TYR A 61 -12.19 -31.45 4.58
CA TYR A 61 -11.93 -30.56 3.46
C TYR A 61 -13.23 -30.02 2.89
N ARG A 62 -13.27 -28.72 2.61
CA ARG A 62 -14.38 -28.05 1.91
C ARG A 62 -13.84 -27.23 0.77
N LEU A 63 -14.45 -27.41 -0.39
CA LEU A 63 -14.16 -26.63 -1.58
C LEU A 63 -14.57 -25.17 -1.34
N THR A 64 -13.70 -24.25 -1.76
CA THR A 64 -13.92 -22.80 -1.71
C THR A 64 -14.46 -22.28 -3.04
N ASP A 65 -14.84 -21.02 -3.08
CA ASP A 65 -15.18 -20.31 -4.33
C ASP A 65 -13.93 -19.95 -5.17
N LEU A 66 -12.72 -20.27 -4.68
CA LEU A 66 -11.46 -20.18 -5.44
C LEU A 66 -11.33 -21.38 -6.39
N GLN A 67 -12.08 -21.35 -7.48
CA GLN A 67 -12.06 -22.35 -8.55
C GLN A 67 -11.69 -21.71 -9.89
N PHE A 68 -10.88 -22.41 -10.68
CA PHE A 68 -10.37 -21.91 -11.97
C PHE A 68 -10.26 -23.04 -12.99
N GLU A 69 -10.63 -22.74 -14.23
CA GLU A 69 -10.47 -23.61 -15.39
C GLU A 69 -9.31 -23.12 -16.25
N LEU A 70 -8.41 -24.05 -16.57
CA LEU A 70 -7.27 -23.86 -17.45
C LEU A 70 -7.49 -24.60 -18.76
N SER A 71 -7.22 -23.91 -19.87
CA SER A 71 -7.27 -24.51 -21.20
C SER A 71 -6.19 -23.92 -22.13
N THR A 72 -5.43 -24.79 -22.80
CA THR A 72 -4.49 -24.47 -23.88
C THR A 72 -4.54 -25.56 -24.95
N ASN A 73 -4.19 -25.21 -26.20
CA ASN A 73 -4.11 -26.15 -27.31
C ASN A 73 -2.72 -26.80 -27.44
N GLU A 74 -1.74 -26.40 -26.62
CA GLU A 74 -0.43 -27.04 -26.60
C GLU A 74 -0.52 -28.42 -25.92
N THR A 75 0.23 -29.38 -26.45
CA THR A 75 0.45 -30.69 -25.84
C THR A 75 1.60 -30.58 -24.85
N ASP A 76 1.35 -30.91 -23.57
CA ASP A 76 2.29 -30.84 -22.44
C ASP A 76 2.82 -29.43 -22.10
N PRO A 77 1.92 -28.46 -21.87
CA PRO A 77 2.30 -27.10 -21.47
C PRO A 77 2.89 -27.10 -20.05
N SER A 78 4.10 -26.59 -19.82
CA SER A 78 4.54 -26.31 -18.44
C SER A 78 3.91 -24.99 -17.99
N ILE A 79 2.87 -25.06 -17.15
CA ILE A 79 2.15 -23.88 -16.65
C ILE A 79 2.51 -23.68 -15.18
N LYS A 80 3.08 -22.51 -14.85
CA LYS A 80 3.32 -22.06 -13.47
C LYS A 80 2.18 -21.15 -13.04
N ILE A 81 1.59 -21.44 -11.89
CA ILE A 81 0.39 -20.74 -11.41
C ILE A 81 0.63 -20.21 -10.01
N THR A 82 0.27 -18.95 -9.80
CA THR A 82 0.27 -18.28 -8.50
C THR A 82 -1.14 -17.78 -8.20
N ILE A 83 -1.74 -18.28 -7.12
CA ILE A 83 -3.09 -17.91 -6.64
C ILE A 83 -2.94 -17.08 -5.37
N PRO A 84 -3.16 -15.75 -5.42
CA PRO A 84 -3.18 -14.96 -4.20
C PRO A 84 -4.44 -15.26 -3.37
N TYR A 85 -4.27 -15.32 -2.06
CA TYR A 85 -5.34 -15.54 -1.08
C TYR A 85 -5.49 -14.39 -0.07
N SER A 86 -4.77 -13.28 -0.25
CA SER A 86 -4.93 -12.08 0.59
C SER A 86 -6.38 -11.59 0.62
N ASN A 87 -6.95 -11.38 1.81
CA ASN A 87 -8.36 -11.03 2.05
C ASN A 87 -9.38 -12.06 1.48
N ARG A 88 -8.92 -13.26 1.10
CA ARG A 88 -9.75 -14.37 0.65
C ARG A 88 -9.80 -15.48 1.68
N LEU A 89 -8.63 -15.84 2.21
CA LEU A 89 -8.47 -16.85 3.26
C LEU A 89 -7.77 -16.23 4.48
N THR A 90 -8.10 -16.73 5.67
CA THR A 90 -7.29 -16.47 6.86
C THR A 90 -5.96 -17.21 6.79
N ALA A 91 -4.96 -16.78 7.57
CA ALA A 91 -3.65 -17.44 7.62
C ALA A 91 -3.75 -18.92 8.02
N ILE A 92 -4.62 -19.23 8.98
CA ILE A 92 -4.86 -20.61 9.45
C ILE A 92 -5.57 -21.45 8.36
N GLU A 93 -6.56 -20.89 7.66
CA GLU A 93 -7.21 -21.59 6.54
C GLU A 93 -6.21 -21.87 5.43
N ALA A 94 -5.35 -20.90 5.10
CA ALA A 94 -4.33 -21.08 4.07
C ALA A 94 -3.26 -22.11 4.47
N LYS A 95 -2.91 -22.19 5.76
CA LYS A 95 -1.97 -23.19 6.30
C LYS A 95 -2.47 -24.62 6.14
N TYR A 96 -3.79 -24.82 6.21
CA TYR A 96 -4.45 -26.13 6.08
C TYR A 96 -5.28 -26.27 4.80
N ALA A 97 -5.00 -25.43 3.80
CA ALA A 97 -5.56 -25.54 2.48
C ALA A 97 -4.69 -26.39 1.58
N ILE A 98 -5.33 -27.04 0.61
CA ILE A 98 -4.69 -27.81 -0.45
C ILE A 98 -5.28 -27.41 -1.79
N ILE A 99 -4.49 -27.56 -2.84
CA ILE A 99 -4.95 -27.39 -4.22
C ILE A 99 -5.39 -28.74 -4.74
N CYS A 100 -6.53 -28.77 -5.41
CA CYS A 100 -7.08 -29.97 -6.01
C CYS A 100 -7.37 -29.76 -7.51
N PHE A 101 -7.20 -30.82 -8.29
CA PHE A 101 -7.64 -30.95 -9.67
C PHE A 101 -8.91 -31.80 -9.72
N TYR A 102 -9.92 -31.34 -10.44
CA TYR A 102 -11.14 -32.10 -10.66
C TYR A 102 -10.98 -33.04 -11.84
N ASP A 103 -11.08 -34.35 -11.59
CA ASP A 103 -11.08 -35.37 -12.61
C ASP A 103 -12.51 -35.59 -13.14
N PRO A 104 -12.80 -35.24 -14.41
CA PRO A 104 -14.14 -35.36 -14.97
C PRO A 104 -14.56 -36.82 -15.21
N GLU A 105 -13.65 -37.80 -15.23
CA GLU A 105 -13.98 -39.21 -15.42
C GLU A 105 -14.47 -39.86 -14.13
N THR A 106 -13.79 -39.57 -13.01
CA THR A 106 -14.12 -40.11 -11.68
C THR A 106 -15.10 -39.24 -10.92
N HIS A 107 -15.27 -37.97 -11.32
CA HIS A 107 -15.98 -36.94 -10.56
C HIS A 107 -15.37 -36.70 -9.18
N GLU A 108 -14.05 -36.87 -9.04
CA GLU A 108 -13.32 -36.72 -7.79
C GLU A 108 -12.31 -35.56 -7.86
N TRP A 109 -11.98 -35.01 -6.69
CA TRP A 109 -10.95 -33.99 -6.53
C TRP A 109 -9.65 -34.65 -6.08
N ASN A 110 -8.58 -34.50 -6.87
CA ASN A 110 -7.26 -35.06 -6.61
C ASN A 110 -6.30 -33.98 -6.15
N GLU A 111 -5.56 -34.20 -5.06
CA GLU A 111 -4.57 -33.25 -4.55
C GLU A 111 -3.42 -33.02 -5.54
N ILE A 112 -2.93 -31.77 -5.58
CA ILE A 112 -1.78 -31.36 -6.36
C ILE A 112 -0.73 -30.79 -5.42
N ASP A 113 0.51 -31.17 -5.66
CA ASP A 113 1.66 -30.59 -4.97
C ASP A 113 1.69 -29.07 -5.18
N SER A 114 1.71 -28.34 -4.08
CA SER A 114 1.69 -26.88 -4.07
C SER A 114 2.56 -26.32 -2.95
N ILE A 115 3.00 -25.08 -3.13
CA ILE A 115 3.78 -24.33 -2.17
C ILE A 115 2.92 -23.18 -1.67
N ASN A 116 2.71 -23.10 -0.35
CA ASN A 116 2.11 -21.92 0.28
C ASN A 116 3.21 -20.90 0.59
N ASN A 117 3.24 -19.80 -0.17
CA ASN A 117 4.11 -18.65 0.06
C ASN A 117 3.41 -17.68 1.02
N THR A 118 3.71 -17.80 2.31
CA THR A 118 3.08 -16.98 3.37
C THR A 118 3.46 -15.50 3.30
N GLU A 119 4.66 -15.17 2.79
CA GLU A 119 5.11 -13.77 2.64
C GLU A 119 4.33 -13.04 1.54
N GLN A 120 4.06 -13.72 0.42
CA GLN A 120 3.29 -13.16 -0.69
C GLN A 120 1.77 -13.39 -0.55
N MET A 121 1.36 -14.18 0.44
CA MET A 121 0.01 -14.67 0.63
C MET A 121 -0.55 -15.31 -0.64
N SER A 122 0.21 -16.26 -1.20
CA SER A 122 -0.18 -16.96 -2.43
C SER A 122 0.16 -18.44 -2.42
N PHE A 123 -0.64 -19.24 -3.12
CA PHE A 123 -0.28 -20.61 -3.45
C PHE A 123 0.40 -20.68 -4.82
N GLU A 124 1.45 -21.47 -4.93
CA GLU A 124 2.22 -21.66 -6.16
C GLU A 124 2.23 -23.15 -6.53
N PHE A 125 1.92 -23.48 -7.78
CA PHE A 125 2.00 -24.85 -8.29
C PHE A 125 2.30 -24.89 -9.79
N GLU A 126 2.75 -26.05 -10.26
CA GLU A 126 3.03 -26.33 -11.66
C GLU A 126 2.10 -27.43 -12.16
N THR A 127 1.60 -27.29 -13.39
CA THR A 127 0.73 -28.28 -14.00
C THR A 127 0.92 -28.34 -15.51
N ASP A 128 0.71 -29.52 -16.07
CA ASP A 128 0.70 -29.84 -17.50
C ASP A 128 -0.67 -30.29 -18.00
N VAL A 129 -1.69 -30.28 -17.13
CA VAL A 129 -3.05 -30.70 -17.46
C VAL A 129 -4.00 -29.52 -17.60
N ASN A 130 -4.84 -29.60 -18.63
CA ASN A 130 -6.03 -28.76 -18.75
C ASN A 130 -7.13 -29.29 -17.84
N GLY A 131 -7.93 -28.39 -17.27
CA GLY A 131 -9.10 -28.77 -16.47
C GLY A 131 -9.43 -27.77 -15.38
N ILE A 132 -10.20 -28.23 -14.39
CA ILE A 132 -10.71 -27.39 -13.30
C ILE A 132 -9.87 -27.66 -12.06
N PHE A 133 -9.45 -26.58 -11.42
CA PHE A 133 -8.67 -26.58 -10.20
C PHE A 133 -9.46 -25.82 -9.14
N GLY A 134 -9.24 -26.17 -7.88
CA GLY A 134 -9.93 -25.56 -6.75
C GLY A 134 -9.08 -25.62 -5.49
N ILE A 135 -9.33 -24.67 -4.58
CA ILE A 135 -8.73 -24.71 -3.25
C ILE A 135 -9.71 -25.35 -2.27
N CYS A 136 -9.23 -26.34 -1.53
CA CYS A 136 -9.98 -27.01 -0.46
C CYS A 136 -9.37 -26.66 0.90
N ILE A 137 -10.19 -26.19 1.85
CA ILE A 137 -9.77 -25.87 3.22
C ILE A 137 -10.15 -27.01 4.16
N ASN A 138 -9.21 -27.53 4.95
CA ASN A 138 -9.54 -28.45 6.04
C ASN A 138 -10.11 -27.69 7.24
N LYS A 139 -11.40 -27.88 7.54
CA LYS A 139 -12.02 -27.25 8.73
C LYS A 139 -11.75 -28.00 10.02
N TYR A 140 -11.11 -29.16 9.97
CA TYR A 140 -10.86 -29.99 11.14
C TYR A 140 -9.53 -30.74 11.06
N TRP A 141 -8.42 -30.02 11.17
CA TRP A 141 -7.06 -30.60 11.19
C TRP A 141 -6.64 -31.05 12.60
N TYR A 142 -5.58 -31.85 12.68
CA TYR A 142 -5.00 -32.21 13.98
C TYR A 142 -4.07 -31.10 14.49
N SER A 143 -4.53 -30.32 15.48
CA SER A 143 -3.76 -29.21 16.01
C SER A 143 -2.50 -29.67 16.77
N THR A 144 -1.46 -28.85 16.70
CA THR A 144 -0.21 -29.04 17.46
C THR A 144 -0.44 -29.03 18.98
N PHE A 145 -1.44 -28.27 19.46
CA PHE A 145 -1.82 -28.19 20.87
C PHE A 145 -2.52 -29.45 21.40
N THR A 146 -3.18 -30.20 20.52
CA THR A 146 -4.01 -31.35 20.91
C THR A 146 -3.21 -32.40 21.65
N GLN A 147 -1.98 -32.69 21.20
CA GLN A 147 -1.13 -33.65 21.90
C GLN A 147 -0.65 -33.12 23.25
N SER A 148 -0.36 -31.82 23.36
CA SER A 148 0.02 -31.17 24.62
C SER A 148 -1.11 -31.26 25.64
N LEU A 149 -2.34 -30.97 25.26
CA LEU A 149 -3.52 -31.14 26.11
C LEU A 149 -3.73 -32.61 26.52
N ALA A 150 -3.56 -33.54 25.58
CA ALA A 150 -3.71 -34.97 25.86
C ALA A 150 -2.61 -35.51 26.80
N ASN A 151 -1.42 -34.89 26.79
CA ASN A 151 -0.30 -35.27 27.66
C ASN A 151 -0.54 -35.00 29.15
N GLU A 152 -1.48 -34.10 29.49
CA GLU A 152 -1.90 -33.85 30.87
C GLU A 152 -2.70 -35.01 31.48
N TYR A 153 -3.25 -35.89 30.64
CA TYR A 153 -3.96 -37.07 31.12
C TYR A 153 -2.99 -38.19 31.55
N PRO A 154 -3.40 -39.11 32.45
CA PRO A 154 -2.57 -40.23 32.86
C PRO A 154 -2.12 -41.08 31.67
N GLN A 155 -0.86 -41.52 31.68
CA GLN A 155 -0.22 -42.27 30.59
C GLN A 155 -1.00 -43.51 30.16
N TRP A 156 -1.74 -44.15 31.05
CA TRP A 156 -2.50 -45.36 30.73
C TRP A 156 -3.78 -45.09 29.92
N THR A 157 -4.26 -43.85 29.87
CA THR A 157 -5.52 -43.49 29.19
C THR A 157 -5.40 -43.56 27.67
N ARG A 158 -6.53 -43.90 27.01
CA ARG A 158 -6.61 -43.89 25.54
C ARG A 158 -6.52 -42.47 24.97
N ILE A 159 -6.99 -41.46 25.72
CA ILE A 159 -6.94 -40.03 25.36
C ILE A 159 -5.52 -39.58 25.06
N ARG A 160 -4.56 -39.97 25.91
CA ARG A 160 -3.15 -39.61 25.73
C ARG A 160 -2.43 -40.39 24.63
N LYS A 161 -2.86 -41.65 24.42
CA LYS A 161 -2.14 -42.63 23.59
C LYS A 161 -2.55 -42.63 22.12
N SER A 162 -3.76 -42.17 21.78
CA SER A 162 -4.36 -42.42 20.47
C SER A 162 -5.15 -41.23 19.97
N LYS A 163 -4.68 -40.65 18.85
CA LYS A 163 -5.34 -39.57 18.11
C LYS A 163 -6.76 -39.94 17.71
N GLU A 164 -7.05 -41.22 17.57
CA GLU A 164 -8.37 -41.73 17.19
C GLU A 164 -9.36 -41.78 18.35
N SER A 165 -8.92 -41.50 19.58
CA SER A 165 -9.82 -41.55 20.72
C SER A 165 -10.82 -40.39 20.68
N ILE A 166 -12.08 -40.67 21.02
CA ILE A 166 -13.14 -39.65 21.10
C ILE A 166 -12.73 -38.50 22.03
N GLY A 167 -12.04 -38.81 23.13
CA GLY A 167 -11.54 -37.79 24.05
C GLY A 167 -10.47 -36.90 23.41
N GLN A 168 -9.55 -37.44 22.61
CA GLN A 168 -8.55 -36.63 21.93
C GLN A 168 -9.14 -35.83 20.76
N GLN A 169 -10.15 -36.36 20.07
CA GLN A 169 -10.93 -35.59 19.10
C GLN A 169 -11.66 -34.41 19.77
N PHE A 170 -12.28 -34.63 20.92
CA PHE A 170 -12.88 -33.54 21.70
C PHE A 170 -11.84 -32.49 22.13
N LEU A 171 -10.65 -32.92 22.57
CA LEU A 171 -9.54 -31.99 22.87
C LEU A 171 -9.04 -31.26 21.62
N ASN A 172 -9.13 -31.89 20.45
CA ASN A 172 -8.68 -31.29 19.20
C ASN A 172 -9.47 -30.05 18.80
N PHE A 173 -10.78 -30.03 19.10
CA PHE A 173 -11.59 -28.83 18.93
C PHE A 173 -11.01 -27.63 19.69
N PHE A 174 -10.62 -27.82 20.95
CA PHE A 174 -9.96 -26.76 21.72
C PHE A 174 -8.54 -26.49 21.23
N GLY A 175 -7.81 -27.51 20.78
CA GLY A 175 -6.49 -27.36 20.18
C GLY A 175 -6.53 -26.44 18.96
N ILE A 176 -7.45 -26.67 18.03
CA ILE A 176 -7.70 -25.84 16.85
C ILE A 176 -7.93 -24.38 17.26
N HIS A 177 -8.85 -24.11 18.19
CA HIS A 177 -9.12 -22.75 18.63
C HIS A 177 -7.94 -22.08 19.35
N LEU A 178 -7.14 -22.84 20.10
CA LEU A 178 -5.91 -22.29 20.70
C LEU A 178 -4.88 -21.93 19.65
N GLU A 179 -4.75 -22.74 18.59
CA GLU A 179 -3.89 -22.46 17.45
C GLU A 179 -4.34 -21.23 16.68
N GLU A 180 -5.65 -21.09 16.41
CA GLU A 180 -6.22 -19.87 15.82
C GLU A 180 -5.88 -18.62 16.65
N VAL A 181 -6.03 -18.69 17.97
CA VAL A 181 -5.71 -17.57 18.86
C VAL A 181 -4.20 -17.27 18.87
N GLU A 182 -3.34 -18.29 18.89
CA GLU A 182 -1.89 -18.12 18.80
C GLU A 182 -1.50 -17.43 17.50
N ASP A 183 -2.05 -17.86 16.37
CA ASP A 183 -1.81 -17.24 15.06
C ASP A 183 -2.24 -15.77 15.04
N TRP A 184 -3.41 -15.43 15.61
CA TRP A 184 -3.83 -14.03 15.76
C TRP A 184 -2.88 -13.22 16.64
N LEU A 185 -2.37 -13.78 17.74
CA LEU A 185 -1.42 -13.09 18.62
C LEU A 185 -0.08 -12.85 17.94
N ASN A 186 0.43 -13.85 17.21
CA ASN A 186 1.65 -13.74 16.43
C ASN A 186 1.51 -12.67 15.35
N TRP A 187 0.40 -12.68 14.61
CA TRP A 187 0.10 -11.66 13.61
C TRP A 187 0.02 -10.25 14.23
N ILE A 188 -0.68 -10.07 15.36
CA ILE A 188 -0.72 -8.78 16.08
C ILE A 188 0.69 -8.32 16.48
N ASP A 189 1.57 -9.24 16.88
CA ASP A 189 2.95 -8.92 17.24
C ASP A 189 3.77 -8.45 16.04
N GLU A 190 3.64 -9.13 14.90
CA GLU A 190 4.26 -8.74 13.63
C GLU A 190 3.80 -7.36 13.15
N GLN A 191 2.54 -7.00 13.40
CA GLN A 191 2.01 -5.68 13.06
C GLN A 191 2.63 -4.54 13.90
N LYS A 192 3.28 -4.82 15.03
CA LYS A 192 3.90 -3.76 15.87
C LYS A 192 5.17 -3.17 15.28
N HIS A 193 5.74 -3.80 14.25
CA HIS A 193 6.97 -3.32 13.62
C HIS A 193 6.70 -2.88 12.18
N LEU A 194 7.10 -1.65 11.84
CA LEU A 194 6.86 -1.08 10.51
C LEU A 194 7.40 -1.94 9.37
N VAL A 195 8.51 -2.65 9.58
CA VAL A 195 9.14 -3.51 8.55
C VAL A 195 8.32 -4.77 8.28
N SER A 196 7.80 -5.44 9.31
CA SER A 196 6.97 -6.66 9.18
C SER A 196 5.48 -6.37 8.99
N ALA A 197 5.03 -5.13 9.22
CA ALA A 197 3.63 -4.75 9.03
C ALA A 197 3.12 -5.14 7.63
N GLU A 198 1.98 -5.81 7.61
CA GLU A 198 1.41 -6.43 6.41
C GLU A 198 0.86 -5.36 5.47
N THR A 199 1.16 -5.47 4.17
CA THR A 199 0.68 -4.52 3.16
C THR A 199 -0.55 -4.98 2.40
N LYS A 200 -0.94 -6.25 2.57
CA LYS A 200 -2.06 -6.88 1.86
C LYS A 200 -3.42 -6.70 2.54
N MET A 201 -3.44 -6.14 3.76
CA MET A 201 -4.68 -5.69 4.41
C MET A 201 -5.46 -4.72 3.53
N LEU A 202 -6.79 -4.67 3.71
CA LEU A 202 -7.63 -3.67 3.07
C LEU A 202 -7.25 -2.24 3.51
N ASP A 203 -7.12 -1.33 2.57
CA ASP A 203 -6.80 0.09 2.77
C ASP A 203 -7.92 1.02 2.27
N TRP A 204 -8.45 0.75 1.09
CA TRP A 204 -9.52 1.49 0.46
C TRP A 204 -10.61 0.55 0.01
N ILE A 205 -11.84 0.90 0.37
CA ILE A 205 -13.05 0.23 -0.09
C ILE A 205 -14.00 1.27 -0.69
N TYR A 206 -15.12 0.83 -1.22
CA TYR A 206 -16.11 1.70 -1.83
C TYR A 206 -17.39 1.72 -1.02
N THR A 207 -17.92 2.92 -0.84
CA THR A 207 -19.19 3.15 -0.15
C THR A 207 -20.26 3.62 -1.12
N TYR A 208 -21.47 3.13 -0.92
CA TYR A 208 -22.66 3.52 -1.65
C TYR A 208 -23.71 4.02 -0.66
N SER A 209 -24.23 5.23 -0.87
CA SER A 209 -25.26 5.80 -0.02
C SER A 209 -26.60 5.10 -0.25
N LEU A 210 -27.23 4.63 0.83
CA LEU A 210 -28.50 3.92 0.80
C LEU A 210 -29.64 4.85 1.20
N PRO A 211 -30.87 4.59 0.72
CA PRO A 211 -32.07 5.25 1.24
C PRO A 211 -32.32 4.85 2.69
N LYS A 212 -33.41 5.35 3.28
CA LYS A 212 -33.83 4.91 4.62
C LYS A 212 -34.23 3.44 4.57
N ILE A 213 -33.43 2.59 5.23
CA ILE A 213 -33.61 1.14 5.31
C ILE A 213 -33.55 0.67 6.77
N ASN A 214 -34.13 -0.49 7.05
CA ASN A 214 -34.11 -1.16 8.34
C ASN A 214 -33.62 -2.60 8.19
N GLN A 215 -33.18 -3.22 9.28
CA GLN A 215 -32.69 -4.60 9.31
C GLN A 215 -33.74 -5.65 8.85
N ASN A 216 -35.03 -5.32 8.97
CA ASN A 216 -36.12 -6.23 8.58
C ASN A 216 -36.57 -6.05 7.13
N ASP A 217 -35.96 -5.13 6.38
CA ASP A 217 -36.31 -4.89 4.98
C ASP A 217 -35.63 -5.94 4.08
N ASP A 218 -36.33 -6.41 3.04
CA ASP A 218 -35.74 -7.29 2.02
C ASP A 218 -35.03 -6.43 0.98
N ILE A 219 -33.70 -6.48 0.98
CA ILE A 219 -32.83 -5.64 0.16
C ILE A 219 -32.10 -6.53 -0.84
N ARG A 220 -32.15 -6.12 -2.12
CA ARG A 220 -31.36 -6.74 -3.19
C ARG A 220 -30.59 -5.69 -3.94
N ILE A 221 -29.30 -5.91 -4.12
CA ILE A 221 -28.40 -4.96 -4.79
C ILE A 221 -27.91 -5.61 -6.08
N PHE A 222 -27.90 -4.84 -7.15
CA PHE A 222 -27.51 -5.29 -8.48
C PHE A 222 -26.47 -4.34 -9.08
N TYR A 223 -25.57 -4.89 -9.88
CA TYR A 223 -24.66 -4.12 -10.73
C TYR A 223 -24.79 -4.57 -12.18
N GLN A 224 -24.33 -3.72 -13.11
CA GLN A 224 -24.30 -4.03 -14.53
C GLN A 224 -22.87 -4.17 -15.02
N LYS A 225 -22.60 -5.25 -15.75
CA LYS A 225 -21.33 -5.53 -16.41
C LYS A 225 -21.64 -6.23 -17.74
N ASP A 226 -21.01 -5.82 -18.84
CA ASP A 226 -21.19 -6.41 -20.17
C ASP A 226 -22.66 -6.56 -20.62
N ASN A 227 -23.49 -5.53 -20.34
CA ASN A 227 -24.94 -5.51 -20.57
C ASN A 227 -25.75 -6.60 -19.83
N LYS A 228 -25.14 -7.31 -18.90
CA LYS A 228 -25.80 -8.25 -18.00
C LYS A 228 -25.96 -7.63 -16.61
N THR A 229 -27.03 -8.02 -15.92
CA THR A 229 -27.31 -7.59 -14.55
C THR A 229 -26.98 -8.74 -13.61
N TYR A 230 -26.18 -8.44 -12.60
CA TYR A 230 -25.70 -9.40 -11.61
C TYR A 230 -26.23 -9.01 -10.23
N LEU A 231 -26.60 -10.01 -9.43
CA LEU A 231 -26.96 -9.82 -8.03
C LEU A 231 -25.67 -9.75 -7.22
N LEU A 232 -25.53 -8.72 -6.40
CA LEU A 232 -24.41 -8.55 -5.51
C LEU A 232 -24.77 -9.15 -4.13
N PRO A 233 -24.03 -10.14 -3.63
CA PRO A 233 -24.35 -10.76 -2.35
C PRO A 233 -24.18 -9.76 -1.20
N ILE A 234 -25.09 -9.82 -0.23
CA ILE A 234 -25.00 -9.05 1.00
C ILE A 234 -24.40 -9.98 2.06
N LEU A 235 -23.25 -9.60 2.58
CA LEU A 235 -22.50 -10.35 3.58
C LEU A 235 -23.10 -10.10 4.97
N GLU A 236 -23.14 -11.14 5.80
CA GLU A 236 -23.81 -11.08 7.11
C GLU A 236 -22.85 -10.67 8.23
N SER A 237 -21.55 -10.94 8.06
CA SER A 237 -20.54 -10.69 9.09
C SER A 237 -19.37 -9.85 8.60
N ILE A 238 -18.71 -9.19 9.55
CA ILE A 238 -17.46 -8.47 9.29
C ILE A 238 -16.36 -9.46 8.88
N HIS A 239 -16.37 -10.67 9.45
CA HIS A 239 -15.41 -11.72 9.08
C HIS A 239 -15.49 -12.06 7.58
N GLU A 240 -16.70 -12.34 7.08
CA GLU A 240 -16.95 -12.55 5.64
C GLU A 240 -16.59 -11.32 4.81
N PHE A 241 -16.76 -10.11 5.34
CA PHE A 241 -16.35 -8.91 4.62
C PHE A 241 -14.84 -8.79 4.44
N PHE A 242 -14.03 -9.25 5.40
CA PHE A 242 -12.57 -9.19 5.31
C PHE A 242 -11.94 -10.44 4.69
N TYR A 243 -12.58 -11.61 4.83
CA TYR A 243 -12.13 -12.90 4.30
C TYR A 243 -13.24 -13.50 3.46
N ASN A 244 -13.18 -13.21 2.16
CA ASN A 244 -14.17 -13.63 1.16
C ASN A 244 -13.47 -14.31 -0.02
N ASP A 245 -13.60 -15.63 -0.12
CA ASP A 245 -13.02 -16.42 -1.19
C ASP A 245 -13.60 -16.07 -2.58
N ALA A 246 -14.86 -15.66 -2.65
CA ALA A 246 -15.48 -15.17 -3.89
C ALA A 246 -14.98 -13.77 -4.30
N ASN A 247 -14.48 -12.98 -3.35
CA ASN A 247 -14.14 -11.55 -3.51
C ASN A 247 -15.29 -10.72 -4.13
N GLU A 248 -16.54 -11.10 -3.86
CA GLU A 248 -17.73 -10.43 -4.37
C GLU A 248 -18.70 -10.12 -3.21
N GLY A 249 -19.39 -8.98 -3.32
CA GLY A 249 -20.42 -8.61 -2.35
C GLY A 249 -20.09 -7.36 -1.53
N GLY A 250 -20.84 -7.19 -0.45
CA GLY A 250 -20.62 -6.11 0.48
C GLY A 250 -21.46 -6.20 1.75
N ILE A 251 -21.15 -5.36 2.72
CA ILE A 251 -21.85 -5.29 4.00
C ILE A 251 -22.68 -4.01 4.11
N ILE A 252 -23.86 -4.11 4.71
CA ILE A 252 -24.75 -2.96 4.93
C ILE A 252 -24.60 -2.45 6.37
N ASP A 253 -24.26 -1.18 6.52
CA ASP A 253 -24.45 -0.44 7.77
C ASP A 253 -25.82 0.25 7.74
N TYR A 254 -26.76 -0.33 8.48
CA TYR A 254 -28.11 0.20 8.61
C TYR A 254 -28.18 1.54 9.37
N ARG A 255 -27.20 1.86 10.23
CA ARG A 255 -27.16 3.11 11.00
C ARG A 255 -26.69 4.26 10.12
N GLU A 256 -25.56 4.06 9.45
CA GLU A 256 -24.97 5.06 8.55
C GLU A 256 -25.68 5.10 7.19
N ARG A 257 -26.50 4.09 6.88
CA ARG A 257 -27.16 3.88 5.58
C ARG A 257 -26.13 3.84 4.45
N LYS A 258 -25.12 3.01 4.64
CA LYS A 258 -24.04 2.81 3.68
C LYS A 258 -23.91 1.34 3.36
N PHE A 259 -23.63 1.05 2.11
CA PHE A 259 -23.21 -0.27 1.66
C PHE A 259 -21.73 -0.19 1.31
N TYR A 260 -20.94 -1.11 1.87
CA TYR A 260 -19.50 -1.17 1.77
C TYR A 260 -19.11 -2.35 0.89
N CYS A 261 -18.27 -2.13 -0.13
CA CYS A 261 -17.74 -3.15 -1.03
C CYS A 261 -16.23 -3.01 -1.17
N GLN A 262 -15.52 -4.13 -1.32
CA GLN A 262 -14.11 -4.10 -1.68
C GLN A 262 -13.90 -3.58 -3.11
N ASP A 263 -14.72 -4.06 -4.05
CA ASP A 263 -14.66 -3.65 -5.46
C ASP A 263 -15.49 -2.40 -5.79
N SER A 264 -15.01 -1.66 -6.78
CA SER A 264 -15.72 -0.51 -7.35
C SER A 264 -16.68 -0.95 -8.46
N TYR A 265 -17.94 -0.58 -8.31
CA TYR A 265 -18.99 -0.73 -9.32
C TYR A 265 -19.47 0.66 -9.70
N ASP A 266 -19.38 1.04 -10.99
CA ASP A 266 -19.71 2.40 -11.48
C ASP A 266 -21.07 2.91 -10.98
N GLN A 267 -22.07 2.02 -11.00
CA GLN A 267 -23.38 2.27 -10.43
C GLN A 267 -23.99 0.96 -9.94
N ILE A 268 -24.51 0.99 -8.72
CA ILE A 268 -25.38 -0.08 -8.21
C ILE A 268 -26.84 0.38 -8.30
N ARG A 269 -27.73 -0.59 -8.54
CA ARG A 269 -29.19 -0.44 -8.42
C ARG A 269 -29.65 -1.33 -7.27
N GLY A 270 -30.34 -0.77 -6.29
CA GLY A 270 -30.93 -1.54 -5.22
C GLY A 270 -32.45 -1.51 -5.24
N ILE A 271 -33.05 -2.63 -4.83
CA ILE A 271 -34.50 -2.78 -4.61
C ILE A 271 -34.68 -3.03 -3.11
N VAL A 272 -35.50 -2.20 -2.45
CA VAL A 272 -35.85 -2.34 -1.04
C VAL A 272 -37.34 -2.62 -0.95
N LYS A 273 -37.69 -3.74 -0.34
CA LYS A 273 -39.07 -4.12 -0.05
C LYS A 273 -39.32 -4.02 1.46
N ASN A 274 -40.19 -3.09 1.84
CA ASN A 274 -40.57 -2.82 3.22
C ASN A 274 -42.11 -2.90 3.39
N LYS A 275 -42.62 -2.55 4.57
CA LYS A 275 -44.07 -2.52 4.84
C LYS A 275 -44.84 -1.49 4.01
N ASP A 276 -44.15 -0.43 3.56
CA ASP A 276 -44.73 0.69 2.83
C ASP A 276 -44.73 0.46 1.30
N GLY A 277 -44.05 -0.58 0.81
CA GLY A 277 -44.05 -0.98 -0.60
C GLY A 277 -42.67 -1.43 -1.10
N VAL A 278 -42.47 -1.28 -2.41
CA VAL A 278 -41.20 -1.55 -3.09
C VAL A 278 -40.63 -0.21 -3.56
N SER A 279 -39.38 0.05 -3.22
CA SER A 279 -38.64 1.24 -3.67
C SER A 279 -37.35 0.84 -4.36
N GLU A 280 -36.94 1.64 -5.35
CA GLU A 280 -35.69 1.45 -6.06
C GLU A 280 -34.76 2.63 -5.85
N PHE A 281 -33.46 2.37 -5.80
CA PHE A 281 -32.45 3.42 -5.71
C PHE A 281 -31.27 3.10 -6.63
N LYS A 282 -30.52 4.16 -6.93
CA LYS A 282 -29.23 4.08 -7.62
C LYS A 282 -28.19 4.80 -6.80
N ALA A 283 -27.00 4.23 -6.71
CA ALA A 283 -25.89 4.83 -5.98
C ALA A 283 -24.59 4.66 -6.77
N THR A 284 -23.71 5.65 -6.63
CA THR A 284 -22.37 5.67 -7.23
C THR A 284 -21.32 5.45 -6.14
N PRO A 285 -20.17 4.85 -6.47
CA PRO A 285 -19.14 4.53 -5.50
C PRO A 285 -18.47 5.81 -4.97
N LYS A 286 -18.12 5.78 -3.68
CA LYS A 286 -17.23 6.76 -3.06
C LYS A 286 -16.12 6.02 -2.32
N PRO A 287 -14.84 6.28 -2.65
CA PRO A 287 -13.74 5.69 -1.91
C PRO A 287 -13.82 6.00 -0.42
N TYR A 288 -13.56 5.00 0.39
CA TYR A 288 -13.61 5.06 1.84
C TYR A 288 -12.36 4.37 2.40
N HIS A 289 -11.61 5.12 3.19
CA HIS A 289 -10.38 4.65 3.79
C HIS A 289 -10.66 3.76 5.01
N ILE A 290 -10.07 2.57 5.04
CA ILE A 290 -10.01 1.71 6.23
C ILE A 290 -8.70 2.00 6.95
N TRP A 291 -8.82 2.50 8.17
CA TRP A 291 -7.68 2.72 9.04
C TRP A 291 -7.05 1.39 9.45
N ASN A 292 -5.76 1.20 9.18
CA ASN A 292 -5.02 -0.01 9.55
C ASN A 292 -3.72 0.32 10.29
N THR A 293 -2.91 -0.71 10.57
CA THR A 293 -1.64 -0.60 11.30
C THR A 293 -0.68 0.44 10.70
N LEU A 294 -0.64 0.57 9.37
CA LEU A 294 0.23 1.55 8.73
C LEU A 294 -0.21 2.98 9.02
N ASP A 295 -1.50 3.22 9.20
CA ASP A 295 -2.04 4.53 9.58
C ASP A 295 -1.71 4.89 11.04
N GLU A 296 -1.59 3.90 11.93
CA GLU A 296 -1.04 4.12 13.28
C GLU A 296 0.43 4.59 13.22
N PHE A 297 1.25 3.96 12.37
CA PHE A 297 2.61 4.46 12.11
C PHE A 297 2.60 5.85 11.48
N GLY A 298 1.68 6.11 10.55
CA GLY A 298 1.48 7.44 9.97
C GLY A 298 1.17 8.48 11.02
N LEU A 299 0.28 8.18 11.95
CA LEU A 299 -0.04 9.05 13.08
C LEU A 299 1.18 9.31 13.97
N LEU A 300 1.97 8.26 14.29
CA LEU A 300 3.19 8.39 15.09
C LEU A 300 4.29 9.19 14.39
N LEU A 301 4.43 9.05 13.07
CA LEU A 301 5.44 9.73 12.25
C LEU A 301 4.94 11.07 11.68
N ASN A 302 3.72 11.49 12.04
CA ASN A 302 3.04 12.67 11.50
C ASN A 302 3.03 12.69 9.96
N LEU A 303 2.80 11.53 9.35
CA LEU A 303 2.69 11.34 7.92
C LEU A 303 1.27 10.88 7.57
N LYS A 304 0.57 11.69 6.77
CA LYS A 304 -0.80 11.38 6.36
C LYS A 304 -0.77 10.57 5.06
N ARG A 305 -1.61 9.52 5.01
CA ARG A 305 -1.88 8.77 3.78
C ARG A 305 -2.46 9.68 2.70
N ASN A 306 -1.92 9.57 1.49
CA ASN A 306 -2.43 10.27 0.32
C ASN A 306 -3.72 9.63 -0.16
N TYR A 307 -4.56 10.40 -0.87
CA TYR A 307 -5.84 9.90 -1.36
C TYR A 307 -5.61 8.72 -2.33
N LEU A 308 -6.28 7.59 -2.07
CA LEU A 308 -6.14 6.32 -2.82
C LEU A 308 -4.72 5.74 -2.82
N GLU A 309 -3.90 6.11 -1.85
CA GLU A 309 -2.58 5.52 -1.69
C GLU A 309 -2.67 4.12 -1.10
N THR A 310 -2.03 3.17 -1.77
CA THR A 310 -1.99 1.77 -1.35
C THR A 310 -1.12 1.58 -0.11
N ASN A 311 -1.39 0.53 0.66
CA ASN A 311 -0.57 0.14 1.81
C ASN A 311 0.91 -0.04 1.47
N THR A 312 1.25 -0.66 0.34
CA THR A 312 2.65 -0.81 -0.08
C THR A 312 3.32 0.55 -0.33
N ALA A 313 2.65 1.46 -1.04
CA ALA A 313 3.17 2.80 -1.29
C ALA A 313 3.32 3.60 0.02
N PHE A 314 2.31 3.55 0.88
CA PHE A 314 2.32 4.26 2.15
C PHE A 314 3.41 3.73 3.10
N LYS A 315 3.58 2.40 3.20
CA LYS A 315 4.67 1.77 3.95
C LYS A 315 6.04 2.26 3.49
N ASN A 316 6.27 2.35 2.17
CA ASN A 316 7.52 2.89 1.64
C ASN A 316 7.71 4.36 2.04
N ARG A 317 6.67 5.19 1.95
CA ARG A 317 6.72 6.59 2.40
C ARG A 317 6.96 6.75 3.91
N LEU A 318 6.43 5.85 4.73
CA LEU A 318 6.71 5.80 6.17
C LEU A 318 8.18 5.47 6.43
N LEU A 319 8.75 4.51 5.69
CA LEU A 319 10.18 4.21 5.75
C LEU A 319 11.04 5.38 5.25
N ASP A 320 10.53 6.16 4.30
CA ASP A 320 11.20 7.35 3.77
C ASP A 320 11.31 8.49 4.79
N VAL A 321 10.54 8.47 5.88
CA VAL A 321 10.78 9.37 7.03
C VAL A 321 12.20 9.20 7.58
N PHE A 322 12.72 7.97 7.57
CA PHE A 322 14.06 7.64 8.04
C PHE A 322 15.12 7.70 6.94
N ARG A 323 14.76 7.31 5.71
CA ARG A 323 15.70 7.30 4.55
C ARG A 323 15.94 8.70 3.99
N TYR A 324 14.93 9.57 4.04
CA TYR A 324 14.92 10.94 3.53
C TYR A 324 14.46 11.90 4.65
N PRO A 325 15.30 12.12 5.67
CA PRO A 325 14.92 12.92 6.83
C PRO A 325 14.69 14.38 6.45
N ALA A 326 13.54 14.92 6.83
CA ALA A 326 13.21 16.32 6.64
C ALA A 326 13.96 17.19 7.67
N ASN A 327 14.56 18.28 7.22
CA ASN A 327 15.21 19.30 8.07
C ASN A 327 15.31 20.63 7.31
N THR A 328 15.92 21.65 7.92
CA THR A 328 16.00 23.01 7.36
C THR A 328 17.05 23.20 6.26
N SER A 329 17.85 22.19 5.93
CA SER A 329 18.78 22.24 4.80
C SER A 329 18.06 22.14 3.47
N LYS A 330 18.73 22.53 2.37
CA LYS A 330 18.19 22.40 1.01
C LYS A 330 17.73 20.98 0.69
N ASP A 331 18.51 19.97 1.07
CA ASP A 331 18.22 18.57 0.80
C ASP A 331 17.17 18.01 1.77
N GLY A 332 17.15 18.49 3.02
CA GLY A 332 16.10 18.17 3.99
C GLY A 332 14.73 18.70 3.59
N LEU A 333 14.67 19.91 3.01
CA LEU A 333 13.43 20.48 2.46
C LEU A 333 12.95 19.69 1.24
N SER A 334 13.85 19.37 0.30
CA SER A 334 13.56 18.45 -0.81
C SER A 334 12.98 17.14 -0.30
N SER A 335 13.63 16.53 0.69
CA SER A 335 13.23 15.24 1.26
C SER A 335 11.84 15.29 1.88
N GLY A 336 11.55 16.33 2.68
CA GLY A 336 10.23 16.53 3.28
C GLY A 336 9.13 16.69 2.22
N ILE A 337 9.32 17.62 1.28
CA ILE A 337 8.34 17.89 0.22
C ILE A 337 8.12 16.64 -0.65
N ALA A 338 9.22 15.98 -1.04
CA ALA A 338 9.16 14.79 -1.90
C ALA A 338 8.39 13.66 -1.23
N ARG A 339 8.61 13.45 0.07
CA ARG A 339 7.89 12.44 0.84
C ARG A 339 6.41 12.77 0.96
N GLU A 340 6.03 14.02 1.28
CA GLU A 340 4.61 14.39 1.41
C GLU A 340 3.87 14.22 0.07
N LEU A 341 4.53 14.53 -1.04
CA LEU A 341 3.96 14.49 -2.39
C LEU A 341 4.15 13.15 -3.11
N ASN A 342 4.74 12.15 -2.47
CA ASN A 342 5.06 10.85 -3.07
C ASN A 342 5.91 10.94 -4.36
N LEU A 343 6.96 11.77 -4.31
CA LEU A 343 7.89 12.03 -5.42
C LEU A 343 9.20 11.22 -5.33
N ILE A 344 9.37 10.44 -4.26
CA ILE A 344 10.51 9.55 -4.08
C ILE A 344 10.23 8.28 -4.88
N THR A 345 11.05 8.01 -5.89
CA THR A 345 10.96 6.79 -6.69
C THR A 345 11.98 5.77 -6.19
N HIS A 346 11.51 4.56 -5.93
CA HIS A 346 12.33 3.39 -5.64
C HIS A 346 12.36 2.54 -6.91
N ASN A 347 13.41 2.64 -7.71
CA ASN A 347 13.56 1.83 -8.91
C ASN A 347 13.95 0.41 -8.48
N GLU A 348 13.07 -0.55 -8.74
CA GLU A 348 13.29 -1.91 -8.27
C GLU A 348 14.36 -2.64 -9.08
N ASN A 349 15.39 -3.06 -8.33
CA ASN A 349 16.35 -4.11 -8.61
C ASN A 349 17.35 -3.84 -9.74
N TRP A 350 18.44 -3.17 -9.37
CA TRP A 350 19.70 -3.38 -10.06
C TRP A 350 20.20 -4.79 -9.69
N LEU A 351 19.80 -5.79 -10.50
CA LEU A 351 20.00 -7.21 -10.22
C LEU A 351 21.47 -7.67 -10.28
N ASP A 352 22.31 -6.96 -11.04
CA ASP A 352 23.72 -7.28 -11.19
C ASP A 352 24.53 -6.00 -11.36
N ASP A 353 25.27 -5.65 -10.31
CA ASP A 353 26.11 -4.46 -10.25
C ASP A 353 27.47 -4.59 -10.93
N SER A 354 27.70 -5.71 -11.62
CA SER A 354 28.78 -5.85 -12.60
C SER A 354 28.49 -5.04 -13.88
N ASN A 355 27.21 -4.75 -14.14
CA ASN A 355 26.75 -4.00 -15.31
C ASN A 355 26.25 -2.62 -14.88
N PRO A 356 26.45 -1.56 -15.69
CA PRO A 356 25.96 -0.22 -15.36
C PRO A 356 24.42 -0.21 -15.31
N PHE A 357 23.86 0.60 -14.42
CA PHE A 357 22.41 0.72 -14.26
C PHE A 357 21.89 2.01 -14.90
N LEU A 358 21.00 1.88 -15.88
CA LEU A 358 20.42 3.03 -16.59
C LEU A 358 19.00 3.31 -16.09
N ILE A 359 18.83 4.48 -15.48
CA ILE A 359 17.53 5.00 -15.07
C ILE A 359 16.90 5.78 -16.23
N TYR A 360 15.88 5.17 -16.83
CA TYR A 360 15.08 5.82 -17.86
C TYR A 360 14.07 6.79 -17.24
N ASN A 361 14.43 8.06 -17.21
CA ASN A 361 13.51 9.14 -16.87
C ASN A 361 12.45 9.38 -17.97
N LYS A 362 11.41 8.55 -18.00
CA LYS A 362 10.33 8.65 -19.00
C LYS A 362 9.42 9.86 -18.79
N SER A 363 9.32 10.37 -17.56
CA SER A 363 8.49 11.52 -17.22
C SER A 363 9.10 12.84 -17.69
N GLY A 364 10.41 12.86 -17.97
CA GLY A 364 11.16 14.07 -18.31
C GLY A 364 11.30 15.02 -17.12
N TRP A 365 10.94 14.59 -15.91
CA TRP A 365 11.00 15.42 -14.71
C TRP A 365 12.46 15.67 -14.31
N LEU A 366 12.75 16.85 -13.75
CA LEU A 366 14.06 17.11 -13.19
C LEU A 366 14.33 16.16 -12.01
N VAL A 367 15.50 15.53 -11.99
CA VAL A 367 15.95 14.67 -10.87
C VAL A 367 16.86 15.49 -9.97
N ASP A 368 16.60 15.45 -8.66
CA ASP A 368 17.50 16.06 -7.67
C ASP A 368 18.73 15.16 -7.51
N LEU A 369 19.86 15.54 -8.09
CA LEU A 369 21.06 14.70 -8.17
C LEU A 369 21.59 14.31 -6.78
N ASN A 370 21.46 15.20 -5.80
CA ASN A 370 21.86 14.94 -4.40
C ASN A 370 20.99 13.88 -3.70
N SER A 371 19.84 13.54 -4.29
CA SER A 371 18.90 12.59 -3.72
C SER A 371 19.11 11.15 -4.19
N ILE A 372 20.01 10.93 -5.16
CA ILE A 372 20.30 9.62 -5.72
C ILE A 372 21.03 8.78 -4.66
N LYS A 373 20.43 7.64 -4.31
CA LYS A 373 20.96 6.71 -3.32
C LYS A 373 20.95 5.29 -3.84
N VAL A 374 21.99 4.53 -3.53
CA VAL A 374 22.09 3.09 -3.72
C VAL A 374 22.12 2.43 -2.35
N ASP A 375 21.19 1.52 -2.07
CA ASP A 375 20.95 0.93 -0.75
C ASP A 375 20.85 1.98 0.36
N TYR A 376 20.16 3.08 0.03
CA TYR A 376 19.95 4.23 0.93
C TYR A 376 21.22 5.00 1.32
N GLN A 377 22.36 4.72 0.67
CA GLN A 377 23.59 5.50 0.79
C GLN A 377 23.72 6.47 -0.40
N PRO A 378 24.13 7.73 -0.18
CA PRO A 378 24.34 8.68 -1.26
C PRO A 378 25.45 8.21 -2.22
N LEU A 379 25.29 8.51 -3.51
CA LEU A 379 26.36 8.32 -4.48
C LEU A 379 27.28 9.54 -4.54
N GLU A 380 28.56 9.29 -4.75
CA GLU A 380 29.53 10.31 -5.11
C GLU A 380 29.37 10.71 -6.58
N SER A 381 29.78 11.94 -6.91
CA SER A 381 29.58 12.53 -8.25
C SER A 381 30.31 11.81 -9.38
N ASP A 382 31.30 10.97 -9.06
CA ASP A 382 32.06 10.14 -10.03
C ASP A 382 31.45 8.75 -10.22
N GLN A 383 30.39 8.41 -9.50
CA GLN A 383 29.70 7.11 -9.59
C GLN A 383 28.51 7.10 -10.55
N PHE A 384 28.16 8.25 -11.12
CA PHE A 384 27.08 8.34 -12.10
C PHE A 384 27.34 9.45 -13.14
N GLU A 385 26.68 9.33 -14.29
CA GLU A 385 26.64 10.36 -15.32
C GLU A 385 25.21 10.66 -15.76
N ILE A 386 24.97 11.91 -16.15
CA ILE A 386 23.69 12.35 -16.69
C ILE A 386 23.80 12.31 -18.21
N LEU A 387 22.99 11.47 -18.82
CA LEU A 387 22.88 11.34 -20.27
C LEU A 387 21.83 12.32 -20.81
N ASN A 388 21.82 12.48 -22.13
CA ASN A 388 20.83 13.29 -22.84
C ASN A 388 19.40 12.87 -22.44
N GLY A 389 18.53 13.85 -22.15
CA GLY A 389 17.15 13.60 -21.74
C GLY A 389 16.94 13.32 -20.25
N ASN A 390 17.87 13.75 -19.38
CA ASN A 390 17.83 13.54 -17.93
C ASN A 390 17.78 12.05 -17.53
N HIS A 391 18.34 11.17 -18.36
CA HIS A 391 18.60 9.79 -17.99
C HIS A 391 19.85 9.71 -17.12
N ILE A 392 19.88 8.81 -16.15
CA ILE A 392 21.00 8.69 -15.21
C ILE A 392 21.62 7.31 -15.41
N LEU A 393 22.92 7.26 -15.70
CA LEU A 393 23.69 6.03 -15.75
C LEU A 393 24.54 5.94 -14.49
N ILE A 394 24.32 4.90 -13.69
CA ILE A 394 25.14 4.57 -12.52
C ILE A 394 26.20 3.56 -12.96
N TYR A 395 27.46 3.84 -12.64
CA TYR A 395 28.58 2.95 -13.01
C TYR A 395 28.59 1.67 -12.15
N PRO A 396 29.14 0.56 -12.67
CA PRO A 396 29.22 -0.72 -11.94
C PRO A 396 29.90 -0.60 -10.56
N LEU A 397 29.30 -1.20 -9.53
CA LEU A 397 29.91 -1.32 -8.20
C LEU A 397 30.76 -2.60 -8.05
N ASN A 398 30.56 -3.60 -8.92
CA ASN A 398 31.33 -4.85 -9.00
C ASN A 398 31.37 -5.70 -7.71
N GLN A 399 30.25 -5.75 -6.97
CA GLN A 399 30.07 -6.51 -5.73
C GLN A 399 29.33 -7.84 -5.96
N GLY A 400 28.72 -8.04 -7.14
CA GLY A 400 27.98 -9.24 -7.52
C GLY A 400 26.67 -9.41 -6.74
N ARG A 401 26.01 -8.31 -6.36
CA ARG A 401 24.77 -8.35 -5.57
C ARG A 401 23.70 -7.39 -6.09
N ASN A 402 22.47 -7.62 -5.64
CA ASN A 402 21.33 -6.78 -5.99
C ASN A 402 21.35 -5.49 -5.17
N HIS A 403 21.01 -4.38 -5.79
CA HIS A 403 20.90 -3.09 -5.14
C HIS A 403 19.55 -2.41 -5.38
N THR A 404 19.13 -1.60 -4.40
CA THR A 404 17.96 -0.72 -4.52
C THR A 404 18.42 0.69 -4.84
N VAL A 405 17.90 1.27 -5.93
CA VAL A 405 18.21 2.65 -6.31
C VAL A 405 17.02 3.54 -6.04
N SER A 406 17.23 4.62 -5.31
CA SER A 406 16.18 5.58 -4.94
C SER A 406 16.58 7.01 -5.26
N LEU A 407 15.62 7.85 -5.66
CA LEU A 407 15.84 9.25 -6.02
C LEU A 407 14.55 10.07 -5.89
N ILE A 408 14.70 11.38 -5.84
CA ILE A 408 13.62 12.37 -5.88
C ILE A 408 13.54 12.95 -7.29
N ALA A 409 12.35 12.87 -7.91
CA ALA A 409 12.07 13.47 -9.22
C ALA A 409 10.89 14.44 -9.14
N GLY A 410 10.91 15.49 -9.96
CA GLY A 410 9.80 16.45 -10.07
C GLY A 410 9.82 17.59 -9.06
N ILE A 411 10.94 17.79 -8.35
CA ILE A 411 11.16 18.98 -7.52
C ILE A 411 12.16 19.90 -8.21
N GLU A 412 11.72 21.12 -8.47
CA GLU A 412 12.57 22.21 -8.93
C GLU A 412 12.73 23.24 -7.83
N LYS A 413 13.97 23.59 -7.52
CA LYS A 413 14.32 24.53 -6.47
C LYS A 413 14.84 25.80 -7.11
N TYR A 414 14.09 26.88 -6.96
CA TYR A 414 14.48 28.19 -7.43
C TYR A 414 14.72 29.15 -6.29
N GLU A 415 15.69 30.04 -6.46
CA GLU A 415 15.79 31.22 -5.60
C GLU A 415 14.70 32.22 -6.00
N PHE A 416 14.09 32.89 -5.02
CA PHE A 416 12.99 33.83 -5.27
C PHE A 416 13.40 35.00 -6.18
N HIS A 417 14.70 35.27 -6.30
CA HIS A 417 15.27 36.23 -7.23
C HIS A 417 16.36 35.56 -8.08
N ASP A 418 15.98 34.50 -8.80
CA ASP A 418 16.85 33.89 -9.81
C ASP A 418 16.69 34.57 -11.17
N THR A 419 17.58 35.52 -11.47
CA THR A 419 17.62 36.19 -12.78
C THR A 419 18.22 35.33 -13.88
N SER A 420 18.80 34.18 -13.53
CA SER A 420 19.42 33.27 -14.51
C SER A 420 18.39 32.39 -15.22
N ASN A 421 17.18 32.27 -14.66
CA ASN A 421 16.06 31.54 -15.27
C ASN A 421 15.01 32.51 -15.86
N PRO A 422 14.96 32.71 -17.19
CA PRO A 422 14.00 33.62 -17.83
C PRO A 422 12.55 33.21 -17.62
N GLU A 423 12.24 31.90 -17.63
CA GLU A 423 10.86 31.42 -17.46
C GLU A 423 10.32 31.78 -16.08
N LEU A 424 11.13 31.56 -15.03
CA LEU A 424 10.78 31.96 -13.69
C LEU A 424 10.69 33.49 -13.54
N HIS A 425 11.61 34.23 -14.17
CA HIS A 425 11.56 35.69 -14.16
C HIS A 425 10.25 36.20 -14.76
N TYR A 426 9.80 35.71 -15.90
CA TYR A 426 8.53 36.11 -16.52
C TYR A 426 7.31 35.63 -15.74
N LEU A 427 7.44 34.56 -14.96
CA LEU A 427 6.39 34.12 -14.03
C LEU A 427 6.16 35.14 -12.90
N MET A 428 7.23 35.77 -12.42
CA MET A 428 7.22 36.67 -11.26
C MET A 428 7.15 38.15 -11.62
N PHE A 429 7.75 38.55 -12.74
CA PHE A 429 7.89 39.94 -13.17
C PHE A 429 7.42 40.13 -14.62
N LYS A 430 6.74 41.25 -14.85
CA LYS A 430 6.40 41.74 -16.19
C LYS A 430 7.65 42.32 -16.87
N ASP A 431 7.58 42.54 -18.18
CA ASP A 431 8.67 43.15 -18.97
C ASP A 431 9.15 44.51 -18.42
N ASN A 432 8.28 45.24 -17.71
CA ASN A 432 8.59 46.52 -17.08
C ASN A 432 9.18 46.39 -15.66
N GLY A 433 9.49 45.18 -15.20
CA GLY A 433 10.03 44.89 -13.87
C GLY A 433 9.01 44.92 -12.72
N GLN A 434 7.72 45.13 -13.00
CA GLN A 434 6.67 45.07 -11.97
C GLN A 434 6.28 43.62 -11.66
N ALA A 435 5.94 43.35 -10.40
CA ALA A 435 5.43 42.05 -9.97
C ALA A 435 4.17 41.63 -10.77
N THR A 436 4.09 40.36 -11.12
CA THR A 436 2.87 39.73 -11.65
C THR A 436 1.84 39.53 -10.54
N GLU A 437 0.57 39.33 -10.91
CA GLU A 437 -0.49 38.98 -9.95
C GLU A 437 -0.12 37.72 -9.16
N ARG A 438 0.49 36.73 -9.82
CA ARG A 438 0.97 35.51 -9.20
C ARG A 438 2.02 35.77 -8.11
N MET A 439 2.99 36.65 -8.35
CA MET A 439 3.97 37.04 -7.34
C MET A 439 3.32 37.76 -6.16
N ILE A 440 2.34 38.64 -6.44
CA ILE A 440 1.57 39.33 -5.39
C ILE A 440 0.80 38.31 -4.54
N ASP A 441 0.14 37.33 -5.17
CA ASP A 441 -0.60 36.27 -4.49
C ASP A 441 0.33 35.39 -3.65
N TRP A 442 1.51 35.02 -4.16
CA TRP A 442 2.51 34.27 -3.40
C TRP A 442 3.00 35.05 -2.19
N VAL A 443 3.33 36.33 -2.36
CA VAL A 443 3.75 37.19 -1.25
C VAL A 443 2.62 37.37 -0.24
N ALA A 444 1.36 37.53 -0.68
CA ALA A 444 0.19 37.63 0.20
C ALA A 444 -0.04 36.32 0.98
N TYR A 445 0.08 35.18 0.31
CA TYR A 445 -0.04 33.85 0.92
C TYR A 445 1.07 33.60 1.94
N ILE A 446 2.34 33.86 1.60
CA ILE A 446 3.47 33.75 2.52
C ILE A 446 3.23 34.64 3.74
N ASN A 447 2.82 35.89 3.55
CA ASN A 447 2.49 36.80 4.66
C ASN A 447 1.33 36.31 5.54
N THR A 448 0.41 35.53 4.99
CA THR A 448 -0.74 34.98 5.73
C THR A 448 -0.34 33.74 6.54
N VAL A 449 0.42 32.84 5.91
CA VAL A 449 0.77 31.53 6.48
C VAL A 449 2.01 31.61 7.38
N ALA A 450 3.00 32.42 6.99
CA ALA A 450 4.22 32.63 7.73
C ALA A 450 4.63 34.11 7.62
N PRO A 451 4.10 35.01 8.46
CA PRO A 451 4.45 36.44 8.50
C PRO A 451 5.89 36.65 9.00
N ILE A 452 6.88 36.10 8.29
CA ILE A 452 8.29 36.35 8.51
C ILE A 452 8.61 37.59 7.68
N MET A 453 8.45 38.78 8.26
CA MET A 453 8.76 40.03 7.57
C MET A 453 9.92 40.73 8.26
N TRP A 454 11.12 40.60 7.66
CA TRP A 454 12.02 41.74 7.62
C TRP A 454 11.33 42.80 6.74
N ASN A 455 11.18 44.04 7.22
CA ASN A 455 10.45 45.20 6.65
C ASN A 455 8.98 45.48 7.07
N LYS A 456 8.35 44.75 8.00
CA LYS A 456 7.16 45.25 8.73
C LYS A 456 7.56 45.67 10.15
N PHE A 457 8.12 46.88 10.27
CA PHE A 457 8.35 47.49 11.58
C PHE A 457 7.09 48.27 11.99
N LYS A 458 6.40 47.82 13.05
CA LYS A 458 5.35 48.61 13.70
C LYS A 458 5.99 49.38 14.86
N TRP A 459 6.07 50.70 14.72
CA TRP A 459 6.49 51.57 15.81
C TRP A 459 5.57 51.41 17.02
N GLY A 460 6.13 51.06 18.18
CA GLY A 460 5.41 51.03 19.47
C GLY A 460 4.77 49.70 19.89
N GLU A 461 4.93 48.63 19.11
CA GLU A 461 4.54 47.27 19.53
C GLU A 461 5.78 46.52 20.05
N GLY A 462 5.78 46.14 21.34
CA GLY A 462 6.91 45.46 22.01
C GLY A 462 6.96 43.94 21.79
N TYR A 463 6.33 43.43 20.73
CA TYR A 463 6.37 42.01 20.38
C TYR A 463 6.35 41.86 18.86
N TRP A 464 7.06 40.84 18.37
CA TRP A 464 7.06 40.46 16.98
C TRP A 464 5.92 39.46 16.77
N ASP A 465 5.05 39.72 15.80
CA ASP A 465 4.00 38.78 15.39
C ASP A 465 4.68 37.64 14.62
N THR A 466 5.12 36.62 15.34
CA THR A 466 5.61 35.39 14.72
C THR A 466 4.45 34.55 14.22
N VAL A 467 4.72 33.73 13.20
CA VAL A 467 3.85 32.65 12.70
C VAL A 467 3.05 32.02 13.84
N SER A 468 1.75 31.79 13.63
CA SER A 468 0.80 31.34 14.67
C SER A 468 1.40 30.24 15.55
N LYS A 469 1.02 30.21 16.84
CA LYS A 469 1.50 29.22 17.82
C LYS A 469 1.32 27.77 17.32
N GLU A 470 0.33 27.55 16.46
CA GLU A 470 0.00 26.26 15.84
C GLU A 470 1.03 25.82 14.78
N LEU A 471 1.77 26.76 14.17
CA LEU A 471 2.75 26.53 13.11
C LEU A 471 4.21 26.63 13.60
N SER A 472 4.50 27.51 14.57
CA SER A 472 5.87 27.76 15.06
C SER A 472 6.19 27.09 16.41
N GLY A 473 5.18 26.58 17.13
CA GLY A 473 5.32 26.04 18.48
C GLY A 473 5.59 27.09 19.57
N VAL A 474 5.91 28.34 19.22
CA VAL A 474 6.17 29.45 20.14
C VAL A 474 5.47 30.70 19.62
N GLY A 475 4.49 31.21 20.36
CA GLY A 475 3.67 32.35 19.91
C GLY A 475 4.36 33.72 19.97
N TYR A 476 5.63 33.78 20.39
CA TYR A 476 6.44 35.00 20.45
C TYR A 476 7.94 34.64 20.60
N ILE A 477 8.83 35.50 20.09
CA ILE A 477 10.23 35.51 20.50
C ILE A 477 10.31 36.40 21.75
N PRO A 478 10.78 35.91 22.92
CA PRO A 478 10.96 36.76 24.08
C PRO A 478 11.99 37.85 23.75
N ASN A 479 11.58 39.11 23.93
CA ASN A 479 12.48 40.28 23.86
C ASN A 479 13.50 40.21 25.00
N MET A 480 14.59 39.50 24.77
CA MET A 480 15.85 39.85 25.38
C MET A 480 16.43 40.99 24.53
N TRP A 481 16.37 42.21 25.05
CA TRP A 481 17.15 43.39 24.64
C TRP A 481 16.45 44.43 23.76
N ASP A 482 15.29 44.92 24.17
CA ASP A 482 15.02 46.34 23.98
C ASP A 482 14.97 47.02 25.35
N THR A 483 15.84 48.01 25.55
CA THR A 483 15.96 48.73 26.82
C THR A 483 14.81 49.73 26.92
N ASP A 484 14.23 49.85 28.11
CA ASP A 484 13.16 50.80 28.38
C ASP A 484 13.52 52.22 27.91
N THR A 485 12.74 52.73 26.95
CA THR A 485 12.92 54.05 26.35
C THR A 485 12.51 55.19 27.28
N GLU A 486 11.84 54.91 28.42
CA GLU A 486 11.53 55.93 29.42
C GLU A 486 12.78 56.59 30.00
N ASN A 487 13.87 55.84 30.14
CA ASN A 487 15.15 56.39 30.59
C ASN A 487 15.75 57.42 29.63
N TRP A 488 15.31 57.41 28.36
CA TRP A 488 15.81 58.30 27.31
C TRP A 488 14.88 59.48 27.01
N LYS A 489 13.64 59.50 27.54
CA LYS A 489 12.67 60.59 27.32
C LYS A 489 13.18 61.95 27.83
N ASN A 490 14.03 61.95 28.84
CA ASN A 490 14.62 63.17 29.42
C ASN A 490 16.05 63.44 28.90
N TYR A 491 16.54 62.66 27.94
CA TYR A 491 17.88 62.80 27.40
C TYR A 491 17.92 63.98 26.41
N SER A 492 18.40 65.13 26.88
CA SER A 492 18.65 66.29 26.03
C SER A 492 20.09 66.27 25.53
N PHE A 493 20.29 66.38 24.22
CA PHE A 493 21.63 66.56 23.64
C PHE A 493 22.15 67.95 24.03
N THR A 494 23.00 68.03 25.05
CA THR A 494 23.85 69.21 25.24
C THR A 494 24.87 69.26 24.11
N HIS A 495 24.63 70.10 23.11
CA HIS A 495 25.66 70.51 22.14
C HIS A 495 26.73 71.33 22.90
N ASN A 496 27.69 70.66 23.53
CA ASN A 496 28.95 71.26 23.97
C ASN A 496 29.91 70.15 24.43
N ARG A 497 30.84 69.76 23.53
CA ARG A 497 32.26 69.41 23.81
C ARG A 497 32.81 68.51 22.71
N TRP A 498 33.16 69.11 21.58
CA TRP A 498 34.03 68.47 20.59
C TRP A 498 35.39 69.21 20.45
N GLU A 499 35.64 70.23 21.27
CA GLU A 499 36.85 71.08 21.15
C GLU A 499 37.91 70.87 22.25
N ASP A 500 37.85 69.81 23.05
CA ASP A 500 39.02 69.46 23.89
C ASP A 500 39.99 68.56 23.10
N SER A 501 40.94 69.25 22.46
CA SER A 501 42.12 68.75 21.73
C SER A 501 43.10 67.89 22.57
N ALA A 502 42.67 67.34 23.71
CA ALA A 502 43.49 66.56 24.62
C ALA A 502 43.39 65.02 24.40
N ILE A 503 42.46 64.53 23.57
CA ILE A 503 42.24 63.08 23.39
C ILE A 503 43.27 62.42 22.43
N TRP A 504 43.97 63.18 21.60
CA TRP A 504 44.90 62.63 20.60
C TRP A 504 46.39 62.60 21.01
N LYS A 505 46.70 62.61 22.32
CA LYS A 505 48.09 62.61 22.81
C LYS A 505 48.52 61.37 23.60
N ARG A 506 47.94 60.21 23.33
CA ARG A 506 48.49 58.89 23.69
C ARG A 506 47.85 57.81 22.82
N ILE A 507 48.52 57.46 21.72
CA ILE A 507 48.82 56.12 21.18
C ILE A 507 49.94 56.32 20.16
#